data_AF-A0A6V7TQ27-F1
#
_entry.id   AF-A0A6V7TQ27-F1
#
_cell.length_a   1.000
_cell.length_b   1.000
_cell.length_c   1.000
_cell.angle_alpha   90.00
_cell.angle_beta   90.00
_cell.angle_gamma   90.00
#
_symmetry.space_group_name_H-M   'P 1'
#
loop_
_entity.id
_entity.type
_entity.pdbx_description
1 polymer ?
#
loop_
_entity_poly.entity_id
_entity_poly.type
_entity_poly.pdbx_seq_one_letter_code
_entity_poly.pdbx_strand_id
1 'polypeptide(L)'
;MARKSLASLKRKQFNHIFSLNTAFYCALEALEALKFLHKLGYVHRDVKPSNYCIGLQQTNCHNTIYLIDYSLARKILCDDGTIKKPRSKVLFKGSVRFAPIAMHKGVDCSYKDDLESWIYTLADMIIKNKVPWHMEEAD
;
A
#
# COMPACT_ATOMS: atom_id res chain seq x y z
N MET A 1 -16.55 10.00 -14.21
CA MET A 1 -15.12 9.63 -14.34
C MET A 1 -14.70 8.86 -13.10
N ALA A 2 -14.17 7.63 -13.25
CA ALA A 2 -13.64 6.88 -12.13
C ALA A 2 -12.25 7.41 -11.74
N ARG A 3 -11.95 7.44 -10.43
CA ARG A 3 -10.59 7.72 -9.94
C ARG A 3 -9.65 6.62 -10.46
N LYS A 4 -8.49 7.01 -10.99
CA LYS A 4 -7.50 6.06 -11.53
C LYS A 4 -6.57 5.64 -10.39
N SER A 5 -6.37 4.34 -10.22
CA SER A 5 -5.40 3.84 -9.24
C SER A 5 -3.97 4.01 -9.72
N LEU A 6 -3.01 4.08 -8.79
CA LEU A 6 -1.59 4.13 -9.15
C LEU A 6 -1.19 2.92 -10.00
N ALA A 7 -1.73 1.73 -9.70
CA ALA A 7 -1.53 0.54 -10.55
C ALA A 7 -1.96 0.77 -12.00
N SER A 8 -3.13 1.39 -12.21
CA SER A 8 -3.66 1.65 -13.56
C SER A 8 -2.88 2.73 -14.31
N LEU A 9 -2.37 3.74 -13.60
CA LEU A 9 -1.55 4.80 -14.16
C LEU A 9 -0.16 4.28 -14.54
N LYS A 10 0.44 3.46 -13.67
CA LYS A 10 1.75 2.84 -13.89
C LYS A 10 1.76 1.95 -15.12
N ARG A 11 0.72 1.14 -15.34
CA ARG A 11 0.59 0.28 -16.52
C ARG A 11 0.63 1.04 -17.85
N LYS A 12 0.26 2.33 -17.86
CA LYS A 12 0.26 3.17 -19.06
C LYS A 12 1.62 3.81 -19.36
N GLN A 13 2.58 3.68 -18.46
CA GLN A 13 3.91 4.24 -18.64
C GLN A 13 4.82 3.26 -19.38
N PHE A 14 5.87 3.79 -20.00
CA PHE A 14 6.93 2.99 -20.61
C PHE A 14 7.56 2.05 -19.57
N ASN A 15 7.82 0.79 -19.95
CA ASN A 15 8.30 -0.28 -19.05
C ASN A 15 7.42 -0.54 -17.80
N HIS A 16 6.19 -0.02 -17.77
CA HIS A 16 5.29 -0.12 -16.61
C HIS A 16 5.90 0.38 -15.29
N ILE A 17 6.69 1.46 -15.37
CA ILE A 17 7.27 2.16 -14.21
C ILE A 17 7.02 3.66 -14.33
N PHE A 18 7.00 4.36 -13.19
CA PHE A 18 6.99 5.81 -13.15
C PHE A 18 8.40 6.38 -13.32
N SER A 19 8.50 7.64 -13.74
CA SER A 19 9.72 8.41 -13.51
C SER A 19 10.00 8.55 -12.02
N LEU A 20 11.26 8.70 -11.63
CA LEU A 20 11.63 8.84 -10.21
C LEU A 20 10.88 9.98 -9.52
N ASN A 21 10.75 11.14 -10.18
CA ASN A 21 10.00 12.28 -9.64
C ASN A 21 8.53 11.92 -9.35
N THR A 22 7.87 11.26 -10.30
CA THR A 22 6.46 10.85 -10.14
C THR A 22 6.33 9.78 -9.06
N ALA A 23 7.22 8.78 -9.06
CA ALA A 23 7.20 7.70 -8.09
C ALA A 23 7.40 8.20 -6.66
N PHE A 24 8.38 9.09 -6.44
CA PHE A 24 8.64 9.65 -5.11
C PHE A 24 7.51 10.57 -4.66
N TYR A 25 6.95 11.39 -5.54
CA TYR A 25 5.77 12.18 -5.22
C TYR A 25 4.59 11.28 -4.77
N CYS A 26 4.25 10.27 -5.58
CA CYS A 26 3.18 9.35 -5.23
C CYS A 26 3.46 8.57 -3.94
N ALA A 27 4.71 8.17 -3.70
CA ALA A 27 5.09 7.43 -2.51
C ALA A 27 5.00 8.30 -1.25
N LEU A 28 5.38 9.58 -1.31
CA LEU A 28 5.27 10.52 -0.20
C LEU A 28 3.79 10.76 0.17
N GLU A 29 2.94 11.04 -0.81
CA GLU A 29 1.49 11.22 -0.56
C GLU A 29 0.85 9.93 -0.02
N ALA A 30 1.22 8.77 -0.56
CA ALA A 30 0.77 7.48 -0.06
C ALA A 30 1.21 7.22 1.40
N LEU A 31 2.43 7.63 1.77
CA LEU A 31 2.96 7.49 3.13
C LEU A 31 2.20 8.40 4.10
N GLU A 32 1.90 9.65 3.72
CA GLU A 32 1.11 10.56 4.55
C GLU A 32 -0.32 10.03 4.77
N ALA A 33 -0.94 9.41 3.75
CA ALA A 33 -2.23 8.74 3.90
C ALA A 33 -2.17 7.55 4.88
N LEU A 34 -1.12 6.74 4.83
CA LEU A 34 -0.91 5.64 5.80
C LEU A 34 -0.66 6.16 7.22
N LYS A 35 0.18 7.19 7.35
CA LYS A 35 0.46 7.83 8.63
C LYS A 35 -0.81 8.38 9.28
N PHE A 36 -1.74 8.93 8.49
CA PHE A 36 -3.04 9.34 8.99
C PHE A 36 -3.84 8.14 9.53
N LEU A 37 -3.91 7.03 8.79
CA LEU A 37 -4.56 5.80 9.25
C LEU A 37 -3.93 5.26 10.55
N HIS A 38 -2.60 5.26 10.63
CA HIS A 38 -1.84 4.79 11.79
C HIS A 38 -2.09 5.66 13.02
N LYS A 39 -2.20 6.99 12.86
CA LYS A 39 -2.60 7.91 13.95
C LYS A 39 -3.99 7.62 14.50
N LEU A 40 -4.90 7.10 13.68
CA LEU A 40 -6.23 6.64 14.14
C LEU A 40 -6.18 5.26 14.81
N GLY A 41 -5.02 4.64 14.90
CA GLY A 41 -4.82 3.36 15.55
C GLY A 41 -5.11 2.13 14.69
N TYR A 42 -5.07 2.29 13.37
CA TYR A 42 -5.36 1.22 12.41
C TYR A 42 -4.12 0.85 11.60
N VAL A 43 -4.05 -0.42 11.20
CA VAL A 43 -3.17 -0.90 10.14
C VAL A 43 -4.01 -1.31 8.94
N HIS A 44 -3.53 -1.05 7.72
CA HIS A 44 -4.24 -1.32 6.47
C HIS A 44 -4.19 -2.80 6.08
N ARG A 45 -3.00 -3.43 6.19
CA ARG A 45 -2.71 -4.84 5.88
C ARG A 45 -2.85 -5.27 4.41
N ASP A 46 -3.04 -4.33 3.49
CA ASP A 46 -3.08 -4.59 2.04
C ASP A 46 -2.62 -3.34 1.27
N VAL A 47 -1.46 -2.81 1.65
CA VAL A 47 -0.86 -1.65 1.02
C VAL A 47 -0.28 -2.06 -0.33
N LYS A 48 -0.80 -1.48 -1.42
CA LYS A 48 -0.42 -1.79 -2.80
C LYS A 48 -0.83 -0.68 -3.76
N PRO A 49 -0.23 -0.57 -4.96
CA PRO A 49 -0.55 0.49 -5.92
C PRO A 49 -2.04 0.58 -6.33
N SER A 50 -2.80 -0.52 -6.30
CA SER A 50 -4.22 -0.47 -6.66
C SER A 50 -5.13 0.09 -5.56
N ASN A 51 -4.65 0.14 -4.32
CA ASN A 51 -5.37 0.70 -3.17
C ASN A 51 -5.01 2.18 -2.93
N TYR A 52 -4.29 2.78 -3.89
CA TYR A 52 -4.06 4.22 -3.94
C TYR A 52 -4.65 4.80 -5.23
N CYS A 53 -5.39 5.90 -5.11
CA CYS A 53 -6.07 6.56 -6.21
C CYS A 53 -5.74 8.04 -6.29
N ILE A 54 -5.52 8.55 -7.50
CA ILE A 54 -5.36 9.99 -7.71
C ILE A 54 -6.73 10.68 -7.68
N GLY A 55 -6.77 11.92 -7.19
CA GLY A 55 -7.96 12.76 -7.24
C GLY A 55 -8.44 13.03 -8.67
N LEU A 56 -9.67 13.50 -8.80
CA LEU A 56 -10.28 13.74 -10.11
C LEU A 56 -9.68 15.00 -10.75
N GLN A 57 -9.43 14.92 -12.06
CA GLN A 57 -8.79 16.00 -12.82
C GLN A 57 -9.58 17.31 -12.77
N GLN A 58 -10.90 17.25 -12.64
CA GLN A 58 -11.80 18.42 -12.57
C GLN A 58 -11.88 19.04 -11.16
N THR A 59 -11.04 18.60 -10.22
CA THR A 59 -11.07 19.06 -8.83
C THR A 59 -9.74 19.67 -8.43
N ASN A 60 -9.77 20.50 -7.38
CA ASN A 60 -8.54 21.04 -6.75
C ASN A 60 -7.67 19.95 -6.10
N CYS A 61 -8.13 18.69 -6.08
CA CYS A 61 -7.42 17.55 -5.51
C CYS A 61 -6.78 16.66 -6.58
N HIS A 62 -6.66 17.10 -7.83
CA HIS A 62 -6.12 16.30 -8.93
C HIS A 62 -4.68 15.80 -8.71
N ASN A 63 -3.93 16.42 -7.80
CA ASN A 63 -2.58 15.99 -7.42
C ASN A 63 -2.54 15.22 -6.08
N THR A 64 -3.67 14.97 -5.43
CA THR A 64 -3.73 14.27 -4.15
C THR A 64 -3.83 12.76 -4.36
N ILE A 65 -3.05 11.98 -3.61
CA ILE A 65 -3.18 10.51 -3.57
C ILE A 65 -4.00 10.09 -2.35
N TYR A 66 -5.04 9.30 -2.60
CA TYR A 66 -5.94 8.79 -1.57
C TYR A 66 -5.70 7.30 -1.34
N LEU A 67 -5.58 6.91 -0.07
CA LEU A 67 -5.70 5.51 0.36
C LEU A 67 -7.17 5.08 0.31
N ILE A 68 -7.44 3.90 -0.23
CA ILE A 68 -8.79 3.33 -0.37
C ILE A 68 -8.78 1.85 0.04
N ASP A 69 -9.99 1.26 0.12
CA ASP A 69 -10.22 -0.16 0.45
C ASP A 69 -9.69 -0.58 1.83
N TYR A 70 -10.44 -0.19 2.85
CA TYR A 70 -10.17 -0.53 4.26
C TYR A 70 -10.76 -1.89 4.68
N SER A 71 -11.18 -2.74 3.73
CA SER A 71 -11.84 -4.03 4.04
C SER A 71 -10.98 -4.97 4.88
N LEU A 72 -9.66 -4.85 4.74
CA LEU A 72 -8.67 -5.60 5.50
C LEU A 72 -8.07 -4.79 6.66
N ALA A 73 -8.47 -3.55 6.87
CA ALA A 73 -7.93 -2.74 7.95
C ALA A 73 -8.26 -3.33 9.33
N ARG A 74 -7.42 -3.05 10.33
CA ARG A 74 -7.63 -3.53 11.70
C ARG A 74 -7.22 -2.47 12.71
N LYS A 75 -8.10 -2.16 13.67
CA LYS A 75 -7.78 -1.34 14.84
C LYS A 75 -6.82 -2.11 15.75
N ILE A 76 -5.61 -1.60 15.93
CA ILE A 76 -4.58 -2.15 16.81
C ILE A 76 -4.36 -1.33 18.07
N LEU A 77 -4.91 -0.13 18.18
CA LEU A 77 -4.97 0.60 19.45
C LEU A 77 -6.22 0.21 20.26
N CYS A 78 -6.01 0.05 21.56
CA CYS A 78 -7.03 0.05 22.59
C CYS A 78 -7.53 1.49 22.84
N ASP A 79 -8.64 1.63 23.56
CA ASP A 79 -9.22 2.94 23.84
C ASP A 79 -8.39 3.76 24.83
N ASP A 80 -7.51 3.10 25.60
CA ASP A 80 -6.51 3.72 26.48
C ASP A 80 -5.21 4.12 25.76
N GLY A 81 -5.14 3.93 24.43
CA GLY A 81 -3.97 4.24 23.61
C GLY A 81 -2.88 3.17 23.59
N THR A 82 -3.05 2.05 24.30
CA THR A 82 -2.10 0.93 24.26
C THR A 82 -2.26 0.08 23.00
N ILE A 83 -1.20 -0.62 22.58
CA ILE A 83 -1.27 -1.55 21.44
C ILE A 83 -1.91 -2.86 21.92
N LYS A 84 -2.93 -3.32 21.20
CA LYS A 84 -3.59 -4.62 21.42
C LYS A 84 -2.59 -5.75 21.39
N LYS A 85 -2.76 -6.72 22.29
CA LYS A 85 -2.00 -7.97 22.26
C LYS A 85 -2.13 -8.64 20.88
N PRO A 86 -1.01 -9.02 20.24
CA PRO A 86 -1.05 -9.74 18.98
C PRO A 86 -1.85 -11.03 19.10
N ARG A 87 -2.60 -11.37 18.05
CA ARG A 87 -3.27 -12.68 17.96
C ARG A 87 -2.21 -13.78 17.83
N SER A 88 -2.48 -14.95 18.41
CA SER A 88 -1.57 -16.10 18.38
C SER A 88 -1.32 -16.64 16.96
N LYS A 89 -2.31 -16.51 16.08
CA LYS A 89 -2.20 -16.88 14.66
C LYS A 89 -3.09 -15.99 13.81
N VAL A 90 -2.57 -15.61 12.65
CA VAL A 90 -3.30 -14.83 11.64
C VAL A 90 -3.30 -15.60 10.33
N LEU A 91 -4.48 -15.71 9.72
CA LEU A 91 -4.62 -16.23 8.36
C LEU A 91 -4.07 -15.19 7.37
N PHE A 92 -3.36 -15.67 6.36
CA PHE A 92 -2.90 -14.83 5.26
C PHE A 92 -4.10 -14.14 4.61
N LYS A 93 -3.99 -12.81 4.45
CA LYS A 93 -4.95 -11.96 3.74
C LYS A 93 -4.19 -10.93 2.93
N GLY A 94 -4.85 -10.38 1.91
CA GLY A 94 -4.29 -9.34 1.06
C GLY A 94 -3.46 -9.90 -0.09
N SER A 95 -2.62 -9.04 -0.67
CA SER A 95 -1.96 -9.32 -1.94
C SER A 95 -0.56 -9.91 -1.72
N VAL A 96 -0.34 -11.16 -2.14
CA VAL A 96 0.92 -11.91 -2.01
C VAL A 96 2.15 -11.09 -2.38
N ARG A 97 2.12 -10.35 -3.50
CA ARG A 97 3.27 -9.57 -3.96
C ARG A 97 3.73 -8.48 -2.99
N PHE A 98 2.79 -7.85 -2.29
CA PHE A 98 3.06 -6.70 -1.43
C PHE A 98 2.94 -7.04 0.05
N ALA A 99 2.56 -8.27 0.38
CA ALA A 99 2.36 -8.70 1.75
C ALA A 99 3.70 -8.66 2.51
N PRO A 100 3.70 -8.16 3.76
CA PRO A 100 4.89 -8.13 4.58
C PRO A 100 5.23 -9.56 5.02
N ILE A 101 6.49 -9.80 5.36
CA ILE A 101 6.99 -11.11 5.84
C ILE A 101 6.16 -11.59 7.04
N ALA A 102 5.71 -10.69 7.92
CA ALA A 102 4.85 -11.03 9.04
C ALA A 102 3.56 -11.75 8.60
N MET A 103 2.91 -11.29 7.52
CA MET A 103 1.68 -11.91 7.00
C MET A 103 1.96 -13.31 6.45
N HIS A 104 3.10 -13.50 5.76
CA HIS A 104 3.53 -14.81 5.29
C HIS A 104 3.81 -15.79 6.44
N LYS A 105 4.31 -15.30 7.58
CA LYS A 105 4.57 -16.09 8.79
C LYS A 105 3.33 -16.28 9.69
N GLY A 106 2.18 -15.73 9.29
CA GLY A 106 0.96 -15.78 10.11
C GLY A 106 1.06 -14.98 11.42
N VAL A 107 1.96 -14.00 11.46
CA VAL A 107 2.15 -13.07 12.59
C VAL A 107 1.21 -11.88 12.42
N ASP A 108 0.66 -11.39 13.53
CA ASP A 108 -0.26 -10.23 13.50
C ASP A 108 0.47 -8.96 13.08
N CYS A 109 -0.06 -8.28 12.07
CA CYS A 109 0.57 -7.07 11.52
C CYS A 109 0.44 -5.87 12.46
N SER A 110 1.46 -5.02 12.38
CA SER A 110 1.65 -3.76 13.09
C SER A 110 2.00 -2.64 12.10
N TYR A 111 2.22 -1.41 12.58
CA TYR A 111 2.50 -0.26 11.72
C TYR A 111 3.71 -0.48 10.80
N LYS A 112 4.76 -1.16 11.28
CA LYS A 112 5.97 -1.44 10.47
C LYS A 112 5.65 -2.30 9.24
N ASP A 113 4.63 -3.16 9.34
CA ASP A 113 4.30 -4.13 8.30
C ASP A 113 3.58 -3.44 7.12
N ASP A 114 2.80 -2.38 7.38
CA ASP A 114 2.31 -1.50 6.32
C ASP A 114 3.44 -0.71 5.65
N LEU A 115 4.48 -0.31 6.41
CA LEU A 115 5.65 0.39 5.87
C LEU A 115 6.51 -0.53 4.98
N GLU A 116 6.66 -1.79 5.36
CA GLU A 116 7.32 -2.81 4.53
C GLU A 116 6.59 -2.97 3.18
N SER A 117 5.27 -3.12 3.21
CA SER A 117 4.44 -3.14 2.00
C SER A 117 4.50 -1.83 1.19
N TRP A 118 4.65 -0.68 1.86
CA TRP A 118 4.87 0.61 1.19
C TRP A 118 6.21 0.66 0.46
N ILE A 119 7.29 0.13 1.04
CA ILE A 119 8.59 0.00 0.37
C ILE A 119 8.46 -0.89 -0.87
N TYR A 120 7.76 -2.03 -0.78
CA TYR A 120 7.50 -2.90 -1.93
C TYR A 120 6.66 -2.21 -3.01
N THR A 121 5.71 -1.37 -2.60
CA THR A 121 4.90 -0.53 -3.50
C THR A 121 5.77 0.49 -4.23
N LEU A 122 6.70 1.17 -3.54
CA LEU A 122 7.67 2.08 -4.17
C LEU A 122 8.61 1.35 -5.12
N ALA A 123 9.16 0.20 -4.71
CA ALA A 123 10.00 -0.63 -5.55
C ALA A 123 9.27 -1.05 -6.84
N ASP A 124 8.02 -1.51 -6.75
CA ASP A 124 7.18 -1.84 -7.91
C ASP A 124 6.91 -0.64 -8.83
N MET A 125 6.96 0.59 -8.32
CA MET A 125 6.80 1.81 -9.11
C MET A 125 8.06 2.23 -9.89
N ILE A 126 9.26 1.86 -9.42
CA ILE A 126 10.54 2.35 -9.99
C ILE A 126 11.39 1.27 -10.68
N ILE A 127 11.22 0.00 -10.31
CA ILE A 127 12.03 -1.11 -10.84
C ILE A 127 11.29 -1.76 -12.02
N LYS A 128 11.92 -1.77 -13.20
CA LYS A 128 11.35 -2.36 -14.43
C LYS A 128 10.93 -3.82 -14.24
N ASN A 129 11.79 -4.61 -13.59
CA ASN A 129 11.54 -6.02 -13.30
C ASN A 129 10.73 -6.24 -12.01
N LYS A 130 10.16 -5.16 -11.45
CA LYS A 130 9.37 -5.14 -10.20
C LYS A 130 10.19 -5.74 -9.04
N VAL A 131 9.49 -6.19 -7.99
CA VAL A 131 10.12 -6.89 -6.85
C VAL A 131 10.61 -8.30 -7.27
N PRO A 132 11.71 -8.83 -6.70
CA PRO A 132 12.33 -10.08 -7.16
C PRO A 132 11.43 -11.33 -7.14
N TRP A 133 10.42 -11.35 -6.26
CA TRP A 133 9.42 -12.42 -6.16
C TRP A 133 8.19 -12.17 -7.03
N HIS A 134 8.26 -11.23 -7.96
CA HIS A 134 7.27 -11.14 -9.00
C HIS A 134 7.42 -12.33 -9.94
N MET A 135 6.53 -13.31 -9.81
CA MET A 135 6.37 -14.34 -10.82
C MET A 135 5.85 -13.67 -12.09
N GLU A 136 6.66 -13.65 -13.14
CA GLU A 136 6.13 -13.60 -14.50
C GLU A 136 5.46 -14.96 -14.72
N GLU A 137 4.22 -14.97 -15.24
CA GLU A 137 3.69 -16.23 -15.79
C GLU A 137 4.71 -16.67 -16.85
N ALA A 138 5.25 -17.88 -16.69
CA ALA A 138 6.12 -18.45 -17.71
C ALA A 138 5.31 -18.54 -19.00
N ASP A 139 5.78 -17.86 -20.05
CA ASP A 139 5.26 -17.96 -21.42
C ASP A 139 5.25 -19.42 -21.91
#